data_AF-A0A5E4IWD1-F1
#
_entry.id   AF-A0A5E4IWD1-F1
#
_cell.length_a   1.000
_cell.length_b   1.000
_cell.length_c   1.000
_cell.angle_alpha   90.00
_cell.angle_beta   90.00
_cell.angle_gamma   90.00
#
_symmetry.space_group_name_H-M   'P 1'
#
loop_
_entity.id
_entity.type
_entity.pdbx_description
1 polymer ?
#
loop_
_entity_poly.entity_id
_entity_poly.type
_entity_poly.pdbx_seq_one_letter_code
_entity_poly.pdbx_strand_id
1 'polypeptide(L)'
;MIFGTVVLAGALRMLLAENILSREVPEGHPSEEILHYVLWGFAVGVVSGLTGIGGGVILVPALVLALGFSMLQAVGTSSVAIAFNAVGGVLAYAINGLGVAGLPAYSVGYIDLFQFVLLAGTSVLTAQAGVRVAHRLPGDQLRYIFMALMFYVGLRMLGVFAWLGLPI
;
A
#
# COMPACT_ATOMS: atom_id res chain seq x y z
N MET A 1 -16.00 -5.93 5.18
CA MET A 1 -16.86 -4.81 5.64
C MET A 1 -16.06 -3.66 6.26
N ILE A 2 -15.58 -3.75 7.51
CA ILE A 2 -14.90 -2.63 8.22
C ILE A 2 -13.74 -2.03 7.41
N PHE A 3 -12.93 -2.89 6.79
CA PHE A 3 -11.79 -2.44 6.00
C PHE A 3 -12.20 -1.66 4.75
N GLY A 4 -13.24 -2.12 4.05
CA GLY A 4 -13.78 -1.43 2.87
C GLY A 4 -14.35 -0.06 3.22
N THR A 5 -14.96 0.09 4.39
CA THR A 5 -15.44 1.38 4.89
C THR A 5 -14.30 2.34 5.19
N VAL A 6 -13.22 1.89 5.82
CA VAL A 6 -12.02 2.71 6.08
C VAL A 6 -11.38 3.16 4.76
N VAL A 7 -11.25 2.27 3.78
CA VAL A 7 -10.70 2.58 2.46
C VAL A 7 -11.57 3.61 1.73
N LEU A 8 -12.89 3.43 1.72
CA LEU A 8 -13.80 4.40 1.10
C LEU A 8 -13.78 5.75 1.81
N ALA A 9 -13.77 5.76 3.13
CA ALA A 9 -13.63 6.98 3.91
C ALA A 9 -12.31 7.70 3.57
N GLY A 10 -11.20 6.97 3.42
CA GLY A 10 -9.93 7.51 2.97
C GLY A 10 -10.00 8.13 1.57
N ALA A 11 -10.64 7.43 0.62
CA ALA A 11 -10.84 7.91 -0.75
C ALA A 11 -11.70 9.19 -0.79
N LEU A 12 -12.81 9.21 -0.05
CA LEU A 12 -13.67 10.38 0.10
C LEU A 12 -12.91 11.54 0.75
N ARG A 13 -12.17 11.29 1.83
CA ARG A 13 -11.42 12.35 2.52
C ARG A 13 -10.32 12.95 1.66
N MET A 14 -9.67 12.12 0.85
CA MET A 14 -8.68 12.53 -0.15
C MET A 14 -9.30 13.31 -1.33
N LEU A 15 -10.56 13.02 -1.68
CA LEU A 15 -11.35 13.79 -2.66
C LEU A 15 -11.81 15.15 -2.11
N LEU A 16 -12.25 15.22 -0.84
CA LEU A 16 -12.71 16.45 -0.20
C LEU A 16 -11.57 17.37 0.26
N ALA A 17 -10.35 16.87 0.44
CA ALA A 17 -9.17 17.66 0.84
C ALA A 17 -8.54 18.45 -0.32
N GLU A 18 -9.35 18.90 -1.27
CA GLU A 18 -8.96 19.63 -2.49
C GLU A 18 -8.16 20.92 -2.19
N ASN A 19 -8.24 21.43 -0.96
CA ASN A 19 -7.77 22.77 -0.58
C ASN A 19 -6.52 22.82 0.33
N ILE A 20 -5.93 21.68 0.70
CA ILE A 20 -4.65 21.65 1.47
C ILE A 20 -3.45 21.50 0.51
N LEU A 21 -3.73 21.20 -0.77
CA LEU A 21 -2.82 20.77 -1.83
C LEU A 21 -1.93 21.88 -2.44
N SER A 22 -2.00 23.11 -1.95
CA SER A 22 -1.21 24.26 -2.47
C SER A 22 -0.39 24.99 -1.42
N ARG A 23 -0.35 24.49 -0.17
CA ARG A 23 0.56 25.04 0.83
C ARG A 23 1.86 24.25 0.83
N GLU A 24 2.95 24.92 0.46
CA GLU A 24 4.31 24.47 0.75
C GLU A 24 4.39 24.02 2.21
N VAL A 25 5.00 22.86 2.39
CA VAL A 25 5.33 22.26 3.68
C VAL A 25 6.05 23.33 4.52
N PRO A 26 5.54 23.73 5.70
CA PRO A 26 6.36 24.47 6.65
C PRO A 26 7.52 23.55 7.01
N GLU A 27 8.76 23.98 6.80
CA GLU A 27 9.97 23.30 7.30
C GLU A 27 9.94 23.28 8.84
N GLY A 28 9.18 22.33 9.39
CA GLY A 28 9.08 22.06 10.82
C GLY A 28 10.35 21.38 11.30
N HIS A 29 10.95 21.93 12.36
CA HIS A 29 12.31 21.65 12.78
C HIS A 29 12.49 20.17 13.19
N PRO A 30 13.53 19.45 12.72
CA PRO A 30 13.59 17.98 12.76
C PRO A 30 13.82 17.32 14.14
N SER A 31 13.91 18.04 15.26
CA SER A 31 14.58 17.50 16.46
C SER A 31 13.68 17.06 17.62
N GLU A 32 12.39 17.43 17.68
CA GLU A 32 11.53 17.07 18.83
C GLU A 32 10.32 16.17 18.52
N GLU A 33 9.97 15.95 17.24
CA GLU A 33 8.77 15.17 16.86
C GLU A 33 9.04 13.78 16.26
N ILE A 34 10.30 13.34 16.16
CA ILE A 34 10.66 12.03 15.58
C ILE A 34 9.91 10.90 16.30
N LEU A 35 9.75 10.99 17.62
CA LEU A 35 9.02 10.00 18.40
C LEU A 35 7.54 9.90 18.01
N HIS A 36 6.88 11.02 17.70
CA HIS A 36 5.49 11.03 17.24
C HIS A 36 5.37 10.38 15.85
N TYR A 37 6.29 10.67 14.93
CA TYR A 37 6.30 10.05 13.61
C TYR A 37 6.57 8.55 13.68
N VAL A 38 7.47 8.11 14.56
CA VAL A 38 7.77 6.69 14.77
C VAL A 38 6.57 5.97 15.39
N LEU A 39 5.89 6.56 16.38
CA LEU A 39 4.70 5.95 16.99
C LEU A 39 3.56 5.78 15.98
N TRP A 40 3.29 6.83 15.19
CA TRP A 40 2.28 6.80 14.14
C TRP A 40 2.65 5.83 13.03
N GLY A 41 3.90 5.85 12.58
CA GLY A 41 4.42 4.92 11.58
C GLY A 41 4.32 3.47 12.03
N PHE A 42 4.60 3.19 13.31
CA PHE A 42 4.49 1.86 13.89
C PHE A 42 3.02 1.40 13.96
N ALA A 43 2.12 2.22 14.48
CA ALA A 43 0.70 1.87 14.57
C ALA A 43 0.08 1.63 13.19
N VAL A 44 0.36 2.51 12.23
CA VAL A 44 -0.09 2.35 10.83
C VAL A 44 0.56 1.12 10.20
N GLY A 45 1.84 0.86 10.47
CA GLY A 45 2.57 -0.32 9.99
C GLY A 45 1.96 -1.64 10.47
N VAL A 46 1.62 -1.74 11.77
CA VAL A 46 0.98 -2.93 12.34
C VAL A 46 -0.40 -3.16 11.74
N VAL A 47 -1.24 -2.12 11.69
CA VAL A 47 -2.59 -2.21 11.09
C VAL A 47 -2.49 -2.59 9.62
N SER A 48 -1.58 -1.96 8.89
CA SER A 48 -1.30 -2.27 7.48
C SER A 48 -0.85 -3.74 7.30
N GLY A 49 0.11 -4.20 8.09
CA GLY A 49 0.67 -5.55 8.01
C GLY A 49 -0.38 -6.63 8.29
N LEU A 50 -1.20 -6.44 9.34
CA LEU A 50 -2.28 -7.35 9.71
C LEU A 50 -3.33 -7.52 8.61
N THR A 51 -3.49 -6.51 7.76
CA THR A 51 -4.53 -6.51 6.74
C THR A 51 -4.10 -7.20 5.46
N GLY A 52 -2.80 -7.45 5.27
CA GLY A 52 -2.27 -8.22 4.15
C GLY A 52 -2.40 -7.55 2.77
N ILE A 53 -3.00 -6.35 2.68
CA ILE A 53 -3.20 -5.61 1.41
C ILE A 53 -1.92 -4.86 0.97
N GLY A 54 -0.86 -4.92 1.77
CA GLY A 54 0.39 -4.23 1.48
C GLY A 54 0.34 -2.73 1.80
N GLY A 55 -0.62 -2.25 2.57
CA GLY A 55 -0.55 -0.93 3.23
C GLY A 55 -0.72 0.32 2.37
N GLY A 56 -0.34 0.30 1.10
CA GLY A 56 -0.29 1.49 0.24
C GLY A 56 -1.62 2.24 0.14
N VAL A 57 -2.73 1.50 0.07
CA VAL A 57 -4.09 2.08 0.00
C VAL A 57 -4.43 2.95 1.21
N ILE A 58 -3.87 2.64 2.39
CA ILE A 58 -4.09 3.41 3.62
C ILE A 58 -2.95 4.39 3.88
N LEU A 59 -1.72 3.98 3.57
CA LEU A 59 -0.52 4.74 3.85
C LEU A 59 -0.42 5.97 2.92
N VAL A 60 -0.78 5.86 1.64
CA VAL A 60 -0.77 7.00 0.71
C VAL A 60 -1.69 8.13 1.19
N PRO A 61 -3.00 7.93 1.45
CA PRO A 61 -3.85 9.01 1.95
C PRO A 61 -3.40 9.48 3.33
N ALA A 62 -2.82 8.63 4.19
CA ALA A 62 -2.24 9.06 5.45
C ALA A 62 -1.04 10.02 5.24
N LEU A 63 -0.11 9.70 4.33
CA LEU A 63 1.03 10.55 4.01
C LEU A 63 0.60 11.88 3.36
N VAL A 64 -0.42 11.86 2.50
CA VAL A 64 -0.93 13.07 1.86
C VAL A 64 -1.69 13.94 2.88
N LEU A 65 -2.59 13.36 3.68
CA LEU A 65 -3.48 14.10 4.57
C LEU A 65 -2.82 14.52 5.89
N ALA A 66 -1.97 13.67 6.47
CA ALA A 66 -1.33 13.93 7.76
C ALA A 66 0.01 14.67 7.62
N LEU A 67 0.76 14.39 6.55
CA LEU A 67 2.12 14.92 6.36
C LEU A 67 2.23 15.90 5.18
N GLY A 68 1.17 16.10 4.38
CA GLY A 68 1.18 17.06 3.28
C GLY A 68 2.10 16.68 2.10
N PHE A 69 2.44 15.40 1.94
CA PHE A 69 3.30 14.94 0.85
C PHE A 69 2.62 15.12 -0.50
N SER A 70 3.38 15.47 -1.54
CA SER A 70 2.86 15.42 -2.91
C SER A 70 2.44 14.00 -3.27
N MET A 71 1.46 13.84 -4.17
CA MET A 71 0.98 12.51 -4.57
C MET A 71 2.09 11.56 -5.02
N LEU A 72 3.04 12.06 -5.80
CA LEU A 72 4.15 11.25 -6.29
C LEU A 72 5.10 10.84 -5.15
N GLN A 73 5.40 11.75 -4.22
CA GLN A 73 6.21 11.43 -3.04
C GLN A 73 5.49 10.46 -2.10
N ALA A 74 4.19 10.65 -1.86
CA ALA A 74 3.41 9.75 -1.01
C ALA A 74 3.36 8.32 -1.57
N VAL A 75 3.14 8.17 -2.89
CA VAL A 75 3.18 6.87 -3.56
C VAL A 75 4.58 6.25 -3.48
N GLY A 76 5.63 7.04 -3.72
CA GLY A 76 7.03 6.58 -3.63
C GLY A 76 7.41 6.10 -2.22
N THR A 77 7.17 6.94 -1.21
CA THR A 77 7.44 6.62 0.21
C THR A 77 6.64 5.42 0.67
N SER A 78 5.37 5.33 0.28
CA SER A 78 4.54 4.16 0.62
C SER A 78 5.13 2.87 0.05
N SER A 79 5.63 2.89 -1.19
CA SER A 79 6.22 1.72 -1.87
C SER A 79 7.40 1.15 -1.10
N VAL A 80 8.22 2.00 -0.47
CA VAL A 80 9.31 1.58 0.41
C VAL A 80 8.77 0.84 1.63
N ALA A 81 7.72 1.36 2.28
CA ALA A 81 7.08 0.68 3.40
C ALA A 81 6.46 -0.68 2.99
N ILE A 82 5.86 -0.77 1.79
CA ILE A 82 5.37 -2.04 1.24
C ILE A 82 6.52 -3.03 1.08
N ALA A 83 7.67 -2.59 0.57
CA ALA A 83 8.84 -3.45 0.41
C ALA A 83 9.33 -4.03 1.75
N PHE A 84 9.41 -3.20 2.80
CA PHE A 84 9.74 -3.69 4.14
C PHE A 84 8.73 -4.70 4.68
N ASN A 85 7.43 -4.44 4.52
CA ASN A 85 6.38 -5.39 4.90
C ASN A 85 6.48 -6.70 4.12
N ALA A 86 6.80 -6.64 2.82
CA ALA A 86 6.97 -7.82 1.98
C ALA A 86 8.15 -8.67 2.44
N VAL A 87 9.29 -8.06 2.78
CA VAL A 87 10.45 -8.77 3.35
C VAL A 87 10.08 -9.45 4.67
N GLY A 88 9.38 -8.76 5.56
CA GLY A 88 8.88 -9.34 6.81
C GLY A 88 7.96 -10.52 6.60
N GLY A 89 7.03 -10.42 5.64
CA GLY A 89 6.14 -11.51 5.25
C GLY A 89 6.89 -12.72 4.69
N VAL A 90 7.82 -12.49 3.75
CA VAL A 90 8.68 -13.55 3.17
C VAL A 90 9.46 -14.27 4.26
N LEU A 91 10.10 -13.54 5.19
CA LEU A 91 10.81 -14.14 6.31
C LEU A 91 9.88 -14.96 7.21
N ALA A 92 8.70 -14.43 7.53
CA ALA A 92 7.73 -15.13 8.36
C ALA A 92 7.25 -16.44 7.70
N TYR A 93 6.95 -16.43 6.41
CA TYR A 93 6.54 -17.62 5.66
C TYR A 93 7.67 -18.64 5.48
N ALA A 94 8.91 -18.15 5.28
CA ALA A 94 10.08 -19.00 5.22
C ALA A 94 10.28 -19.73 6.55
N ILE A 95 10.32 -19.00 7.68
CA ILE A 95 10.58 -19.55 9.02
C ILE A 95 9.44 -20.49 9.45
N ASN A 96 8.17 -20.08 9.29
CA ASN A 96 7.03 -20.91 9.72
C ASN A 96 6.85 -22.18 8.87
N GLY A 97 7.43 -22.24 7.67
CA GLY A 97 7.39 -23.42 6.82
C GLY A 97 8.56 -24.40 7.03
N LEU A 98 9.56 -24.05 7.86
CA LEU A 98 10.69 -24.93 8.15
C LEU A 98 10.22 -26.15 8.97
N GLY A 99 10.31 -27.35 8.38
CA GLY A 99 9.99 -28.61 9.06
C GLY A 99 8.63 -29.21 8.72
N VAL A 100 7.88 -28.61 7.81
CA VAL A 100 6.66 -29.23 7.27
C VAL A 100 7.07 -30.31 6.25
N ALA A 101 6.50 -31.51 6.38
CA ALA A 101 6.76 -32.61 5.45
C ALA A 101 5.79 -32.55 4.25
N GLY A 102 6.28 -32.83 3.04
CA GLY A 102 5.47 -32.85 1.81
C GLY A 102 5.57 -31.61 0.91
N LEU A 103 6.58 -30.76 1.10
CA LEU A 103 6.79 -29.57 0.26
C LEU A 103 7.47 -29.91 -1.08
N PRO A 104 7.20 -29.12 -2.15
CA PRO A 104 7.90 -29.23 -3.43
C PRO A 104 9.42 -29.12 -3.26
N ALA A 105 10.18 -29.86 -4.06
CA ALA A 105 11.64 -30.00 -3.95
C ALA A 105 12.44 -28.68 -4.01
N TYR A 106 11.85 -27.59 -4.49
CA TYR A 106 12.45 -26.26 -4.59
C TYR A 106 11.79 -25.22 -3.66
N SER A 107 11.21 -25.63 -2.53
CA SER A 107 10.54 -24.70 -1.59
C SER A 107 11.42 -24.34 -0.39
N VAL A 108 11.42 -23.06 -0.01
CA VAL A 108 12.01 -22.57 1.25
C VAL A 108 10.87 -22.21 2.19
N GLY A 109 10.52 -23.12 3.10
CA GLY A 109 9.28 -23.03 3.86
C GLY A 109 8.07 -23.01 2.91
N TYR A 110 7.03 -22.22 3.21
CA TYR A 110 5.83 -22.12 2.35
C TYR A 110 6.07 -21.43 0.99
N ILE A 111 7.31 -21.10 0.65
CA ILE A 111 7.65 -20.33 -0.54
C ILE A 111 8.20 -21.28 -1.60
N ASP A 112 7.42 -21.52 -2.65
CA ASP A 112 7.91 -22.19 -3.86
C ASP A 112 8.81 -21.23 -4.65
N LEU A 113 10.09 -21.57 -4.80
CA LEU A 113 11.08 -20.66 -5.37
C LEU A 113 10.83 -20.40 -6.86
N PHE A 114 10.23 -21.35 -7.58
CA PHE A 114 9.89 -21.18 -8.99
C PHE A 114 8.75 -20.17 -9.16
N GLN A 115 7.67 -20.31 -8.38
CA GLN A 115 6.57 -19.34 -8.38
C GLN A 115 7.04 -17.97 -7.88
N PHE A 116 7.90 -17.94 -6.87
CA PHE A 116 8.47 -16.70 -6.35
C PHE A 116 9.24 -15.95 -7.44
N VAL A 117 10.15 -16.62 -8.16
CA VAL A 117 10.93 -15.98 -9.24
C VAL A 117 10.02 -15.52 -10.38
N LEU A 118 9.03 -16.32 -10.76
CA LEU A 118 8.12 -15.98 -11.84
C LEU A 118 7.25 -14.76 -11.50
N LEU A 119 6.69 -14.73 -10.28
CA LEU A 119 5.90 -13.61 -9.77
C LEU A 119 6.75 -12.37 -9.53
N ALA A 120 7.91 -12.50 -8.88
CA ALA A 120 8.81 -11.38 -8.61
C ALA A 120 9.36 -10.79 -9.91
N GLY A 121 9.82 -11.64 -10.84
CA GLY A 121 10.36 -11.20 -12.13
C GLY A 121 9.34 -10.42 -12.95
N THR A 122 8.13 -10.95 -13.10
CA THR A 122 7.06 -10.27 -13.84
C THR A 122 6.58 -9.00 -13.12
N SER A 123 6.46 -9.05 -11.79
CA SER A 123 6.05 -7.88 -10.98
C SER A 123 7.07 -6.75 -11.05
N VAL A 124 8.37 -7.06 -11.01
CA VAL A 124 9.43 -6.04 -11.11
C VAL A 124 9.39 -5.34 -12.47
N LEU A 125 9.21 -6.09 -13.57
CA LEU A 125 9.10 -5.51 -14.91
C LEU A 125 7.88 -4.59 -15.03
N THR A 126 6.71 -5.06 -14.58
CA THR A 126 5.48 -4.27 -14.63
C THR A 126 5.52 -3.07 -13.67
N ALA A 127 6.11 -3.22 -12.48
CA ALA A 127 6.30 -2.12 -11.54
C ALA A 127 7.21 -1.03 -12.10
N GLN A 128 8.33 -1.40 -12.74
CA GLN A 128 9.21 -0.44 -13.40
C GLN A 128 8.48 0.32 -14.53
N ALA A 129 7.68 -0.38 -15.34
CA ALA A 129 6.86 0.26 -16.36
C ALA A 129 5.84 1.23 -15.74
N GLY A 130 5.15 0.82 -14.68
CA GLY A 130 4.18 1.64 -13.96
C GLY A 130 4.79 2.90 -13.35
N VAL A 131 5.94 2.79 -12.68
CA VAL A 131 6.66 3.94 -12.11
C VAL A 131 7.10 4.92 -13.20
N ARG A 132 7.55 4.42 -14.35
CA ARG A 132 7.98 5.26 -15.48
C ARG A 132 6.82 6.03 -16.10
N VAL A 133 5.61 5.45 -16.11
CA VAL A 133 4.37 6.14 -16.50
C VAL A 133 3.94 7.14 -15.42
N ALA A 134 4.00 6.76 -14.15
CA ALA A 134 3.60 7.63 -13.04
C ALA A 134 4.39 8.95 -12.98
N HIS A 135 5.70 8.92 -13.27
CA HIS A 135 6.53 10.13 -13.34
C HIS A 135 6.19 11.06 -14.52
N ARG A 136 5.47 10.58 -15.53
CA ARG A 136 5.04 11.39 -16.68
C ARG A 136 3.65 12.00 -16.49
N LEU A 137 2.92 11.59 -15.46
CA LEU A 137 1.58 12.09 -15.19
C LEU A 137 1.64 13.34 -14.30
N PRO A 138 0.82 14.38 -14.57
CA PRO A 138 0.65 15.48 -13.64
C PRO A 138 0.04 14.97 -12.33
N GLY A 139 0.39 15.62 -11.21
CA GLY A 139 0.00 15.20 -9.86
C GLY A 139 -1.50 14.99 -9.68
N ASP A 140 -2.32 15.81 -10.35
CA ASP A 140 -3.79 15.69 -10.31
C ASP A 140 -4.29 14.40 -10.99
N GLN A 141 -3.73 14.03 -12.14
CA GLN A 141 -4.11 12.78 -12.82
C GLN A 141 -3.72 11.57 -11.98
N LEU A 142 -2.53 11.58 -11.38
CA LEU A 142 -2.11 10.51 -10.46
C LEU A 142 -3.03 10.42 -9.24
N ARG A 143 -3.50 11.56 -8.72
CA ARG A 143 -4.53 11.64 -7.66
C ARG A 143 -5.82 10.94 -8.10
N TYR A 144 -6.38 11.30 -9.26
CA TYR A 144 -7.63 10.71 -9.74
C TYR A 144 -7.52 9.21 -9.98
N ILE A 145 -6.41 8.73 -10.56
CA ILE A 145 -6.16 7.29 -10.75
C ILE A 145 -6.14 6.58 -9.40
N PHE A 146 -5.44 7.14 -8.40
CA PHE A 146 -5.37 6.54 -7.07
C PHE A 146 -6.74 6.54 -6.37
N MET A 147 -7.49 7.64 -6.46
CA MET A 147 -8.85 7.71 -5.90
C MET A 147 -9.80 6.69 -6.54
N ALA A 148 -9.75 6.53 -7.86
CA ALA A 148 -10.54 5.51 -8.56
C ALA A 148 -10.16 4.09 -8.10
N LEU A 149 -8.86 3.81 -7.93
CA LEU A 149 -8.36 2.55 -7.39
C LEU A 149 -8.90 2.30 -5.98
N MET A 150 -8.79 3.29 -5.08
CA MET A 150 -9.28 3.17 -3.71
C MET A 150 -10.79 2.93 -3.66
N PHE A 151 -11.55 3.66 -4.49
CA PHE A 151 -13.00 3.50 -4.55
C PHE A 151 -13.40 2.10 -5.01
N TYR A 152 -12.73 1.59 -6.05
CA TYR A 152 -12.91 0.23 -6.54
C TYR A 152 -12.58 -0.82 -5.47
N VAL A 153 -11.43 -0.71 -4.81
CA VAL A 153 -11.01 -1.64 -3.74
C VAL A 153 -12.00 -1.60 -2.58
N GLY A 154 -12.43 -0.41 -2.18
CA GLY A 154 -13.40 -0.21 -1.12
C GLY A 154 -14.75 -0.87 -1.40
N LEU A 155 -15.30 -0.67 -2.60
CA LEU A 155 -16.53 -1.33 -3.07
C LEU A 155 -16.38 -2.85 -3.09
N ARG A 156 -15.23 -3.35 -3.56
CA ARG A 156 -14.93 -4.79 -3.59
C ARG A 156 -14.93 -5.40 -2.20
N MET A 157 -14.33 -4.73 -1.22
CA MET A 157 -14.27 -5.20 0.16
C MET A 157 -15.57 -5.03 0.96
N LEU A 158 -16.49 -4.18 0.47
CA LEU A 158 -17.87 -4.11 0.96
C LEU A 158 -18.75 -5.24 0.39
N GLY A 159 -18.26 -6.03 -0.57
CA GLY A 159 -19.04 -7.11 -1.15
C GLY A 159 -20.19 -6.62 -2.03
N VAL A 160 -20.13 -5.37 -2.53
CA VAL A 160 -21.15 -4.80 -3.42
C VAL A 160 -21.29 -5.66 -4.68
N PHE A 161 -20.19 -6.18 -5.22
CA PHE A 161 -20.20 -7.08 -6.39
C PHE A 161 -20.83 -8.44 -6.07
N ALA A 162 -20.63 -8.96 -4.86
CA ALA A 162 -21.27 -10.20 -4.40
C ALA A 162 -22.79 -10.02 -4.22
N TRP A 163 -23.24 -8.83 -3.78
CA TRP A 163 -24.66 -8.49 -3.67
C TRP A 163 -25.33 -8.28 -5.04
N LEU A 164 -24.58 -7.80 -6.04
CA LEU A 164 -25.02 -7.61 -7.43
C LEU A 164 -24.95 -8.88 -8.29
N GLY A 165 -24.48 -10.01 -7.75
CA GLY A 165 -24.38 -11.28 -8.48
C GLY A 165 -23.33 -11.30 -9.60
N LEU A 166 -22.37 -10.37 -9.58
CA LEU A 166 -21.30 -10.29 -10.57
C LEU A 166 -20.11 -11.17 -10.13
N PRO A 167 -19.59 -12.08 -10.98
CA PRO A 167 -18.47 -12.94 -10.64
C PRO A 167 -17.14 -12.16 -10.77
N ILE A 168 -16.84 -11.28 -9.80
CA ILE A 168 -15.59 -10.50 -9.75
C ILE A 168 -15.14 -10.24 -8.30
#